data_AF-A0A2V9SNP1-F1
#
_entry.id   AF-A0A2V9SNP1-F1
#
_cell.length_a   1.000
_cell.length_b   1.000
_cell.length_c   1.000
_cell.angle_alpha   90.00
_cell.angle_beta   90.00
_cell.angle_gamma   90.00
#
_symmetry.space_group_name_H-M   'P 1'
#
loop_
_entity.id
_entity.type
_entity.pdbx_description
1 polymer ?
#
loop_
_entity_poly.entity_id
_entity_poly.type
_entity_poly.pdbx_seq_one_letter_code
_entity_poly.pdbx_strand_id
1 'polypeptide(L)' 'MPVALPEPDGEKDGLPLWLCPNCDRLKPLEDYGWKKRNDICPGQQVWFKQGWCNRCLQAMIKASEVS' A
#
# COMPACT_ATOMS: atom_id res chain seq x y z
N MET A 1 -9.33 -5.88 10.17
CA MET A 1 -9.08 -7.27 9.72
C MET A 1 -7.67 -7.33 9.14
N PRO A 2 -6.84 -8.33 9.48
CA PRO A 2 -5.55 -8.53 8.82
C PRO A 2 -5.79 -8.88 7.35
N VAL A 3 -5.22 -8.08 6.45
CA VAL A 3 -5.30 -8.32 5.01
C VAL A 3 -3.97 -8.95 4.62
N ALA A 4 -4.00 -10.17 4.09
CA ALA A 4 -2.81 -10.77 3.48
C ALA A 4 -2.31 -9.83 2.38
N LEU A 5 -0.98 -9.77 2.16
CA LEU A 5 -0.43 -9.05 1.02
C LEU A 5 -1.16 -9.58 -0.23
N PRO A 6 -1.91 -8.74 -0.98
CA PRO A 6 -2.48 -9.19 -2.23
C PRO A 6 -1.33 -9.53 -3.17
N GLU A 7 -1.56 -10.48 -4.08
CA GLU A 7 -0.58 -10.77 -5.11
C GLU A 7 -0.21 -9.48 -5.87
N PRO A 8 1.05 -9.33 -6.29
CA PRO A 8 1.45 -8.17 -7.06
C PRO A 8 0.68 -8.11 -8.39
N ASP A 9 0.25 -6.91 -8.76
CA ASP A 9 -0.41 -6.63 -10.03
C ASP A 9 0.58 -6.68 -11.22
N GLY A 10 1.88 -6.59 -10.94
CA GLY A 10 2.94 -6.74 -11.93
C GLY A 10 4.33 -6.85 -11.32
N GLU A 11 5.35 -6.99 -12.17
CA GLU A 11 6.75 -7.04 -11.76
C GLU A 11 7.59 -6.14 -12.67
N LYS A 12 8.59 -5.49 -12.10
CA LYS A 12 9.58 -4.72 -12.87
C LYS A 12 10.95 -4.90 -12.25
N ASP A 13 11.93 -5.29 -13.06
CA ASP A 13 13.32 -5.52 -12.61
C ASP A 13 13.42 -6.52 -11.42
N GLY A 14 12.53 -7.52 -11.38
CA GLY A 14 12.43 -8.50 -10.28
C GLY A 14 11.78 -7.95 -9.00
N LEU A 15 11.27 -6.72 -9.02
CA LEU A 15 10.55 -6.11 -7.91
C LEU A 15 9.04 -6.21 -8.14
N PRO A 16 8.28 -6.77 -7.19
CA PRO A 16 6.83 -6.84 -7.29
C PRO A 16 6.22 -5.44 -7.16
N LEU A 17 5.20 -5.17 -7.97
CA LEU A 17 4.49 -3.90 -8.06
C LEU A 17 2.99 -4.10 -7.87
N TRP A 18 2.34 -3.10 -7.28
CA TRP A 18 0.91 -3.04 -7.08
C TRP A 18 0.32 -1.83 -7.77
N LEU A 19 -0.89 -1.96 -8.28
CA LEU A 19 -1.63 -0.90 -8.93
C LEU A 19 -2.30 0.01 -7.89
N CYS A 20 -2.19 1.32 -8.12
CA CYS A 20 -2.83 2.32 -7.29
C CYS A 20 -4.18 2.66 -7.93
N PRO A 21 -5.32 2.39 -7.28
CA PRO A 21 -6.63 2.62 -7.88
C PRO A 21 -6.97 4.11 -8.09
N ASN A 22 -6.18 5.03 -7.53
CA ASN A 22 -6.39 6.47 -7.69
C ASN A 22 -5.59 7.10 -8.83
N CYS A 23 -4.45 6.52 -9.22
CA CYS A 23 -3.61 7.07 -10.29
C CYS A 23 -3.24 6.07 -11.37
N ASP A 24 -3.77 4.85 -11.30
CA ASP A 24 -3.61 3.75 -12.25
C ASP A 24 -2.14 3.48 -12.61
N ARG A 25 -1.24 3.62 -11.63
CA ARG A 25 0.19 3.37 -11.79
C ARG A 25 0.64 2.21 -10.92
N LEU A 26 1.44 1.32 -11.51
CA LEU A 26 2.17 0.28 -10.81
C LEU A 26 3.28 0.91 -9.97
N LYS A 27 3.29 0.55 -8.69
CA LYS A 27 4.19 1.11 -7.68
C LYS A 27 4.69 0.02 -6.73
N PRO A 28 5.94 0.12 -6.23
CA PRO A 28 6.45 -0.83 -5.24
C PRO A 28 5.71 -0.66 -3.91
N LEU A 29 5.78 -1.67 -3.03
CA LEU A 29 5.16 -1.61 -1.70
C LEU A 29 5.58 -0.39 -0.90
N GLU A 30 6.84 0.01 -0.99
CA GLU A 30 7.37 1.16 -0.24
C GLU A 30 6.57 2.44 -0.52
N ASP A 31 6.06 2.58 -1.74
CA ASP A 31 5.27 3.72 -2.21
C ASP A 31 3.82 3.73 -1.66
N TYR A 32 3.38 2.68 -0.97
CA TYR A 32 2.07 2.59 -0.31
C TYR A 32 2.18 2.60 1.22
N GLY A 33 3.38 2.91 1.76
CA GLY A 33 3.56 3.08 3.20
C GLY A 33 3.36 1.80 4.00
N TRP A 34 3.62 0.64 3.38
CA TRP A 34 3.45 -0.65 4.02
C TRP A 34 4.39 -0.75 5.23
N LYS A 35 3.81 -1.10 6.37
CA LYS A 35 4.56 -1.44 7.57
C LYS A 35 4.35 -2.90 7.87
N LYS A 36 5.45 -3.62 8.06
CA LYS A 36 5.45 -4.98 8.58
C LYS A 36 4.96 -4.93 10.03
N ARG A 37 3.76 -5.46 10.30
CA ARG A 37 3.17 -5.47 11.63
C ARG A 37 3.14 -6.90 12.16
N ASN A 38 3.86 -7.12 13.26
CA ASN A 38 3.92 -8.41 13.94
C ASN A 38 2.92 -8.48 15.12
N ASP A 39 2.26 -7.36 15.43
CA ASP A 39 1.42 -7.18 16.61
C ASP A 39 -0.07 -7.44 16.34
N ILE A 40 -0.46 -7.65 15.08
CA ILE A 40 -1.86 -7.86 14.71
C ILE A 40 -2.25 -9.35 14.72
N CYS A 41 -1.34 -10.24 14.31
CA CYS A 41 -1.55 -11.68 14.31
C CYS A 41 -0.40 -12.37 15.05
N PRO A 42 -0.65 -12.96 16.24
CA PRO A 42 0.36 -13.72 16.95
C PRO A 42 0.88 -14.85 16.07
N GLY A 43 2.18 -14.84 15.75
CA GLY A 43 2.83 -15.88 14.95
C GLY A 43 2.77 -15.69 13.43
N GLN A 44 2.21 -14.59 12.90
CA GLN A 44 2.19 -14.32 11.46
C GLN A 44 2.77 -12.93 11.13
N GLN A 45 3.64 -12.90 10.13
CA GLN A 45 4.13 -11.66 9.53
C GLN A 45 3.13 -11.19 8.48
N VAL A 46 2.37 -10.15 8.79
CA VAL A 46 1.36 -9.58 7.88
C VAL A 46 1.77 -8.19 7.42
N TRP A 47 1.56 -7.95 6.14
CA TRP A 47 1.80 -6.68 5.47
C TRP A 47 0.44 -5.97 5.31
N PHE A 48 0.34 -4.65 5.54
CA PHE A 48 -0.89 -3.87 5.35
C PHE A 48 -0.81 -2.84 4.21
N LYS A 49 -1.70 -2.94 3.22
CA LYS A 49 -1.86 -1.95 2.12
C LYS A 49 -2.58 -0.74 2.67
N GLN A 50 -2.00 0.44 2.56
CA GLN A 50 -2.84 1.64 2.46
C GLN A 50 -3.46 1.60 1.06
N GLY A 51 -4.79 1.67 0.98
CA GLY A 51 -5.52 1.43 -0.27
C GLY A 51 -4.97 2.20 -1.48
N TRP A 52 -4.40 3.39 -1.25
CA TRP A 52 -3.77 4.24 -2.24
C TRP A 52 -2.27 4.42 -1.99
N CYS A 53 -1.51 4.75 -3.03
CA CYS A 53 -0.10 5.10 -2.85
C CYS A 53 0.03 6.38 -2.01
N ASN A 54 1.17 6.52 -1.32
CA ASN A 54 1.48 7.62 -0.41
C ASN A 54 1.19 8.98 -1.03
N ARG A 55 1.52 9.17 -2.31
CA ARG A 55 1.27 10.43 -3.02
C ARG A 55 -0.23 10.74 -3.15
N CYS A 56 -1.03 9.75 -3.52
CA CYS A 56 -2.48 9.91 -3.63
C CYS A 56 -3.13 10.07 -2.26
N LEU A 57 -2.66 9.32 -1.26
CA LEU A 57 -3.14 9.47 0.12
C LEU A 57 -2.86 10.88 0.66
N GLN A 58 -1.63 11.38 0.51
CA GLN A 58 -1.23 12.71 0.93
C GLN A 58 -2.04 13.81 0.23
N ALA A 59 -2.34 13.64 -1.06
CA ALA A 59 -3.21 14.57 -1.78
C ALA A 59 -4.63 14.60 -1.19
N MET A 60 -5.17 13.44 -0.80
CA MET A 60 -6.49 13.37 -0.17
C MET A 60 -6.52 13.98 1.23
N ILE A 61 -5.51 13.71 2.06
CA ILE A 61 -5.39 14.30 3.41
C ILE A 61 -5.40 15.83 3.30
N LYS A 62 -4.54 16.39 2.43
CA LYS A 62 -4.50 17.84 2.19
C LYS A 62 -5.83 18.42 1.71
N ALA A 63 -6.56 17.71 0.84
CA ALA A 63 -7.88 18.16 0.40
C ALA A 63 -8.90 18.19 1.54
N SER A 64 -8.81 17.25 2.49
CA SER A 64 -9.69 17.19 3.66
C SER A 64 -9.36 18.24 4.73
N GLU A 65 -8.11 18.70 4.83
CA GLU A 65 -7.71 19.75 5.78
C GLU A 65 -8.14 21.17 5.37
N VAL A 66 -8.53 21.35 4.10
CA VAL A 66 -8.92 22.64 3.53
C VAL A 66 -10.46 22.80 3.48
N SER A 67 -11.21 21.82 4.00
CA SER A 67 -12.69 21.86 4.09
C SER A 67 -13.19 22.37 5.43
#